data_AF-A0A2V9C204-F1
#
_entry.id   AF-A0A2V9C204-F1
#
_cell.length_a   1.000
_cell.length_b   1.000
_cell.length_c   1.000
_cell.angle_alpha   90.00
_cell.angle_beta   90.00
_cell.angle_gamma   90.00
#
_symmetry.space_group_name_H-M   'P 1'
#
loop_
_entity.id
_entity.type
_entity.pdbx_description
1 polymer ?
#
loop_
_entity_poly.entity_id
_entity_poly.type
_entity_poly.pdbx_seq_one_letter_code
_entity_poly.pdbx_strand_id
1 'polypeptide(L)'
;MNCSEAAERVSALFDGAPISRDVAAHLSDCQECRVRLNEYAEMGAELRDLAGAAAPRAIPEGRWRLAEPAAANNWLGKWRGTMRIPRLAFALMLAALLALSLSAGLFLTRAKETYRWFQYEIRGRDEKMIMRGAVPPNGEGNPYYDPGAGMTYPDGIVWFKVRMMERVGDAEKIGVRAWWVPKGENRGDERQVNMPEQEFLYSPGEELKIPVEGYGNLGIKGQFGSTLPETVRRGMYPEYGKFRIDPPVLLVHDKELLGKYISGGGELLLEGSYFAYGQQDQGWFVFSSKPIAGAVEGTLTMNQVEFTLDGKQYSLFTGDPIVFGRINIWVKHYASIRDADPTSLGDGWQGNEPRLAFGEAKNLTAEK
;
A
#
# COMPACT_ATOMS: atom_id res chain seq x y z
N MET A 1 6.18 10.47 31.30
CA MET A 1 5.62 11.24 30.18
C MET A 1 4.11 11.08 30.17
N ASN A 2 3.36 12.17 30.02
CA ASN A 2 1.92 12.12 29.79
C ASN A 2 1.60 12.17 28.28
N CYS A 3 0.37 11.84 27.89
CA CYS A 3 -0.03 11.75 26.49
C CYS A 3 0.11 13.09 25.72
N SER A 4 -0.01 14.24 26.41
CA SER A 4 0.13 15.58 25.81
C SER A 4 1.58 15.87 25.43
N GLU A 5 2.52 15.56 26.33
CA GLU A 5 3.96 15.66 26.07
C GLU A 5 4.42 14.68 24.99
N ALA A 6 3.85 13.46 24.99
CA ALA A 6 4.13 12.47 23.97
C ALA A 6 3.64 12.93 22.59
N ALA A 7 2.46 13.52 22.49
CA ALA A 7 1.87 13.96 21.22
C ALA A 7 2.76 14.98 20.48
N GLU A 8 3.28 15.99 21.19
CA GLU A 8 4.19 16.98 20.60
C GLU A 8 5.47 16.32 20.05
N ARG A 9 5.99 15.33 20.76
CA ARG A 9 7.20 14.59 20.36
C ARG A 9 6.93 13.59 19.24
N VAL A 10 5.73 13.03 19.17
CA VAL A 10 5.28 12.18 18.07
C VAL A 10 5.10 13.01 16.79
N SER A 11 4.54 14.21 16.86
CA SER A 11 4.48 15.12 15.70
C SER A 11 5.88 15.43 15.16
N ALA A 12 6.79 15.84 16.05
CA ALA A 12 8.15 16.20 15.68
C ALA A 12 8.92 15.05 15.00
N LEU A 13 8.57 13.79 15.30
CA LEU A 13 9.13 12.63 14.63
C LEU A 13 8.93 12.70 13.11
N PHE A 14 7.74 13.07 12.64
CA PHE A 14 7.43 13.14 11.21
C PHE A 14 8.12 14.31 10.50
N ASP A 15 8.56 15.31 11.26
CA ASP A 15 9.32 16.46 10.77
C ASP A 15 10.84 16.21 10.71
N GLY A 16 11.32 15.02 11.04
CA GLY A 16 12.76 14.73 11.06
C GLY A 16 13.37 14.60 12.46
N ALA A 17 12.63 14.91 13.53
CA ALA A 17 13.21 15.00 14.86
C ALA A 17 13.53 13.62 15.47
N PRO A 18 14.64 13.50 16.22
CA PRO A 18 14.96 12.26 16.92
C PRO A 18 13.96 12.01 18.05
N ILE A 19 13.52 10.76 18.16
CA ILE A 19 12.69 10.28 19.28
C ILE A 19 13.54 10.02 20.52
N SER A 20 13.06 10.49 21.67
CA SER A 20 13.71 10.23 22.96
C SER A 20 13.24 8.89 23.54
N ARG A 21 14.06 8.28 24.42
CA ARG A 21 13.71 7.03 25.11
C ARG A 21 12.37 7.12 25.86
N ASP A 22 12.09 8.27 26.47
CA ASP A 22 10.85 8.46 27.23
C ASP A 22 9.59 8.44 26.34
N VAL A 23 9.71 8.84 25.07
CA VAL A 23 8.61 8.82 24.08
C VAL A 23 8.40 7.39 23.59
N ALA A 24 9.48 6.68 23.24
CA ALA A 24 9.41 5.28 22.86
C ALA A 24 8.80 4.43 23.98
N ALA A 25 9.14 4.77 25.22
CA ALA A 25 8.59 4.13 26.39
C ALA A 25 7.10 4.29 26.51
N HIS A 26 6.66 5.52 26.34
CA HIS A 26 5.25 5.84 26.37
C HIS A 26 4.49 5.16 25.22
N LEU A 27 5.04 5.14 24.00
CA LEU A 27 4.42 4.48 22.84
C LEU A 27 4.26 2.97 23.01
N SER A 28 5.17 2.30 23.72
CA SER A 28 5.04 0.87 24.03
C SER A 28 3.85 0.56 24.93
N ASP A 29 3.52 1.46 25.86
CA ASP A 29 2.53 1.21 26.91
C ASP A 29 1.16 1.84 26.62
N CYS A 30 1.13 2.88 25.79
CA CYS A 30 -0.01 3.78 25.65
C CYS A 30 -0.71 3.58 24.31
N GLN A 31 -1.83 2.87 24.31
CA GLN A 31 -2.66 2.66 23.11
C GLN A 31 -3.06 3.97 22.44
N GLU A 32 -3.41 5.01 23.21
CA GLU A 32 -3.82 6.31 22.68
C GLU A 32 -2.70 6.98 21.87
N CYS A 33 -1.46 6.92 22.35
CA CYS A 33 -0.31 7.47 21.64
C CYS A 33 0.11 6.62 20.43
N ARG A 34 -0.13 5.29 20.45
CA ARG A 34 0.02 4.43 19.26
C ARG A 34 -0.99 4.79 18.18
N VAL A 35 -2.23 5.07 18.57
CA VAL A 35 -3.26 5.58 17.65
C VAL A 35 -2.75 6.89 17.04
N ARG A 36 -2.37 7.89 17.84
CA ARG A 36 -1.81 9.17 17.35
C ARG A 36 -0.63 9.02 16.37
N LEU A 37 0.29 8.11 16.65
CA LEU A 37 1.41 7.81 15.75
C LEU A 37 0.91 7.37 14.37
N ASN A 38 -0.13 6.53 14.31
CA ASN A 38 -0.75 6.11 13.05
C ASN A 38 -1.45 7.27 12.32
N GLU A 39 -2.03 8.23 13.06
CA GLU A 39 -2.69 9.42 12.46
C GLU A 39 -1.67 10.33 11.75
N TYR A 40 -0.53 10.60 12.37
CA TYR A 40 0.55 11.38 11.75
C TYR A 40 1.17 10.67 10.54
N ALA A 41 1.22 9.35 10.58
CA ALA A 41 1.65 8.50 9.47
C ALA A 41 0.74 8.66 8.25
N GLU A 42 -0.57 8.55 8.44
CA GLU A 42 -1.57 8.81 7.39
C GLU A 42 -1.45 10.24 6.83
N MET A 43 -1.33 11.27 7.68
CA MET A 43 -1.16 12.66 7.22
C MET A 43 0.12 12.87 6.40
N GLY A 44 1.22 12.23 6.79
CA GLY A 44 2.48 12.28 6.05
C GLY A 44 2.35 11.67 4.65
N ALA A 45 1.63 10.54 4.53
CA ALA A 45 1.36 9.89 3.26
C ALA A 45 0.53 10.79 2.33
N GLU A 46 -0.50 11.46 2.86
CA GLU A 46 -1.32 12.42 2.10
C GLU A 46 -0.50 13.61 1.58
N LEU A 47 0.40 14.18 2.39
CA LEU A 47 1.27 15.28 1.97
C LEU A 47 2.25 14.86 0.86
N ARG A 48 2.75 13.62 0.91
CA ARG A 48 3.60 13.05 -0.15
C ARG A 48 2.82 12.80 -1.43
N ASP A 49 1.58 12.31 -1.35
CA ASP A 49 0.70 12.17 -2.51
C ASP A 49 0.43 13.52 -3.20
N LEU A 50 0.14 14.56 -2.42
CA LEU A 50 -0.01 15.94 -2.93
C LEU A 50 1.27 16.47 -3.58
N ALA A 51 2.44 16.15 -3.02
CA ALA A 51 3.73 16.52 -3.58
C ALA A 51 4.06 15.73 -4.86
N GLY A 52 3.69 14.45 -4.93
CA GLY A 52 3.87 13.57 -6.10
C GLY A 52 2.90 13.89 -7.25
N ALA A 53 1.70 14.39 -6.93
CA ALA A 53 0.73 14.88 -7.91
C ALA A 53 1.14 16.23 -8.54
N ALA A 54 2.09 16.96 -7.94
CA ALA A 54 2.69 18.12 -8.56
C ALA A 54 3.63 17.67 -9.69
N ALA A 55 3.17 17.80 -10.95
CA ALA A 55 4.01 17.55 -12.12
C ALA A 55 5.36 18.28 -11.97
N PRO A 56 6.50 17.66 -12.33
CA PRO A 56 7.78 18.35 -12.34
C PRO A 56 7.65 19.58 -13.23
N ARG A 57 7.59 20.77 -12.61
CA ARG A 57 7.70 22.01 -13.37
C ARG A 57 9.14 22.06 -13.86
N ALA A 58 9.30 21.74 -15.14
CA ALA A 58 10.54 22.01 -15.84
C ALA A 58 10.91 23.48 -15.61
N ILE A 59 12.09 23.71 -15.02
CA ILE A 59 12.76 25.00 -15.06
C ILE A 59 12.89 25.32 -16.55
N PRO A 60 12.30 26.42 -17.06
CA PRO A 60 12.23 26.64 -18.49
C PRO A 60 13.59 27.09 -19.00
N GLU A 61 14.35 26.19 -19.60
CA GLU A 61 15.51 26.55 -20.39
C GLU A 61 15.39 26.05 -21.83
N GLY A 62 15.41 27.01 -22.75
CA GLY A 62 16.01 26.86 -24.08
C GLY A 62 15.31 25.95 -25.10
N ARG A 63 14.84 26.56 -26.19
CA ARG A 63 14.40 25.88 -27.42
C ARG A 63 15.44 24.88 -27.95
N TRP A 64 15.02 23.65 -28.21
CA TRP A 64 15.58 22.80 -29.26
C TRP A 64 14.47 22.08 -30.03
N ARG A 65 14.46 22.22 -31.36
CA ARG A 65 13.60 21.52 -32.30
C ARG A 65 14.41 20.48 -33.08
N LEU A 66 13.66 19.52 -33.65
CA LEU A 66 13.94 18.56 -34.74
C LEU A 66 14.27 17.13 -34.24
N ALA A 67 13.72 16.03 -34.77
CA ALA A 67 13.03 15.79 -36.05
C ALA A 67 12.01 14.62 -35.98
N GLU A 68 10.93 14.66 -36.77
CA GLU A 68 10.21 13.46 -37.27
C GLU A 68 11.08 12.78 -38.36
N PRO A 69 11.06 11.44 -38.64
CA PRO A 69 9.89 10.60 -39.03
C PRO A 69 10.03 9.11 -38.54
N ALA A 70 9.30 8.05 -38.93
CA ALA A 70 8.58 7.70 -40.16
C ALA A 70 7.52 6.58 -39.95
N ALA A 71 6.57 6.53 -40.88
CA ALA A 71 5.47 5.57 -40.97
C ALA A 71 5.93 4.12 -41.22
N ALA A 72 5.33 3.17 -40.51
CA ALA A 72 5.45 1.73 -40.78
C ALA A 72 4.08 1.12 -41.09
N ASN A 73 3.70 1.20 -42.37
CA ASN A 73 2.68 0.36 -42.99
C ASN A 73 3.37 -0.81 -43.72
N ASN A 74 2.69 -1.97 -43.83
CA ASN A 74 2.92 -3.08 -44.79
C ASN A 74 3.50 -4.43 -44.32
N TRP A 75 3.23 -4.88 -43.09
CA TRP A 75 3.49 -6.29 -42.73
C TRP A 75 2.40 -7.26 -43.22
N LEU A 76 1.12 -6.90 -43.07
CA LEU A 76 -0.02 -7.77 -43.37
C LEU A 76 -0.20 -8.12 -44.86
N GLY A 77 0.31 -7.27 -45.77
CA GLY A 77 0.24 -7.51 -47.21
C GLY A 77 1.18 -8.64 -47.68
N LYS A 78 2.33 -8.82 -47.02
CA LYS A 78 3.33 -9.82 -47.41
C LYS A 78 2.94 -11.25 -47.01
N TRP A 79 2.12 -11.42 -45.96
CA TRP A 79 1.69 -12.73 -45.49
C TRP A 79 0.61 -13.40 -46.37
N ARG A 80 -0.15 -12.61 -47.14
CA ARG A 80 -1.22 -13.16 -48.02
C ARG A 80 -0.72 -13.72 -49.35
N GLY A 81 0.54 -13.50 -49.71
CA GLY A 81 1.09 -13.90 -51.02
C GLY A 81 1.73 -15.29 -51.09
N THR A 82 2.10 -15.91 -49.96
CA THR A 82 3.05 -17.04 -49.96
C THR A 82 2.50 -18.38 -49.51
N MET A 83 1.25 -18.50 -49.06
CA MET A 83 0.68 -19.79 -48.64
C MET A 83 -0.38 -20.31 -49.60
N ARG A 84 0.01 -21.24 -50.47
CA ARG A 84 -0.90 -22.11 -51.26
C ARG A 84 -1.31 -23.33 -50.45
N ILE A 85 -1.97 -23.13 -49.32
CA ILE A 85 -2.62 -24.23 -48.59
C ILE A 85 -4.04 -24.36 -49.16
N PRO A 86 -4.46 -25.55 -49.64
CA PRO A 86 -5.84 -25.77 -50.06
C PRO A 86 -6.80 -25.43 -48.92
N ARG A 87 -7.79 -24.56 -49.17
CA ARG A 87 -8.71 -24.03 -48.15
C ARG A 87 -9.38 -25.10 -47.29
N LEU A 88 -9.55 -26.31 -47.83
CA LEU A 88 -10.10 -27.48 -47.15
C LEU A 88 -9.19 -28.03 -46.02
N ALA A 89 -7.87 -28.03 -46.20
CA ALA A 89 -6.94 -28.51 -45.18
C ALA A 89 -6.88 -27.54 -43.98
N PHE A 90 -6.98 -26.23 -44.25
CA PHE A 90 -7.04 -25.22 -43.22
C PHE A 90 -8.35 -25.28 -42.42
N ALA A 91 -9.48 -25.51 -43.11
CA ALA A 91 -10.77 -25.71 -42.45
C ALA A 91 -10.80 -26.95 -41.56
N LEU A 92 -10.21 -28.07 -42.01
CA LEU A 92 -10.11 -29.30 -41.22
C LEU A 92 -9.20 -29.15 -40.00
N MET A 93 -8.07 -28.45 -40.14
CA MET A 93 -7.20 -28.13 -39.01
C MET A 93 -7.89 -27.24 -37.97
N LEU A 94 -8.67 -26.24 -38.41
CA LEU A 94 -9.51 -25.42 -37.51
C LEU A 94 -10.59 -26.25 -36.81
N ALA A 95 -11.26 -27.15 -37.53
CA ALA A 95 -12.28 -28.03 -36.96
C ALA A 95 -11.68 -29.02 -35.93
N ALA A 96 -10.49 -29.56 -36.20
CA ALA A 96 -9.78 -30.44 -35.28
C ALA A 96 -9.31 -29.69 -34.02
N LEU A 97 -8.80 -28.46 -34.17
CA LEU A 97 -8.45 -27.59 -33.03
C LEU A 97 -9.68 -27.24 -32.18
N LEU A 98 -10.82 -26.95 -32.82
CA LEU A 98 -12.08 -26.68 -32.13
C LEU A 98 -12.58 -27.93 -31.37
N ALA A 99 -12.52 -29.12 -31.99
CA ALA A 99 -12.93 -30.37 -31.35
C ALA A 99 -12.02 -30.79 -30.18
N LEU A 100 -10.71 -30.54 -30.29
CA LEU A 100 -9.76 -30.75 -29.18
C LEU A 100 -9.93 -29.70 -28.07
N SER A 101 -10.33 -28.46 -28.41
CA SER A 101 -10.60 -27.42 -27.41
C SER A 101 -11.88 -27.68 -26.60
N LEU A 102 -12.88 -28.37 -27.16
CA LEU A 102 -14.11 -28.72 -26.45
C LEU A 102 -13.94 -29.88 -25.46
N SER A 103 -12.99 -30.79 -25.68
CA SER A 103 -12.81 -31.99 -24.83
C SER A 103 -11.87 -31.79 -23.64
N ALA A 104 -11.08 -30.71 -23.60
CA ALA A 104 -10.19 -30.37 -22.48
C ALA A 104 -10.80 -29.41 -21.43
N GLY A 105 -12.03 -28.93 -21.64
CA GLY A 105 -12.64 -27.85 -20.83
C GLY A 105 -13.30 -28.25 -19.51
N LEU A 106 -13.25 -29.53 -19.10
CA LEU A 106 -13.88 -30.02 -17.86
C LEU A 106 -12.89 -30.36 -16.75
N PHE A 107 -11.66 -29.84 -16.81
CA PHE A 107 -10.91 -29.62 -15.58
C PHE A 107 -11.37 -28.29 -15.00
N LEU A 108 -12.19 -28.39 -13.95
CA LEU A 108 -12.43 -27.33 -12.97
C LEU A 108 -11.07 -26.84 -12.45
N THR A 109 -10.46 -25.92 -13.19
CA THR A 109 -9.58 -24.94 -12.60
C THR A 109 -10.49 -24.18 -11.65
N ARG A 110 -10.33 -24.43 -10.35
CA ARG A 110 -10.68 -23.46 -9.33
C ARG A 110 -9.95 -22.20 -9.80
N ALA A 111 -10.67 -21.29 -10.46
CA ALA A 111 -10.09 -20.08 -10.97
C ALA A 111 -9.43 -19.42 -9.77
N LYS A 112 -8.10 -19.38 -9.82
CA LYS A 112 -7.26 -18.62 -8.89
C LYS A 112 -7.99 -17.31 -8.66
N GLU A 113 -8.41 -17.04 -7.41
CA GLU A 113 -9.22 -15.86 -7.09
C GLU A 113 -8.61 -14.67 -7.81
N THR A 114 -9.35 -14.18 -8.80
CA THR A 114 -8.85 -13.17 -9.72
C THR A 114 -8.73 -11.91 -8.88
N TYR A 115 -7.53 -11.34 -8.82
CA TYR A 115 -7.30 -10.07 -8.10
C TYR A 115 -8.41 -9.09 -8.47
N ARG A 116 -9.32 -8.84 -7.54
CA ARG A 116 -10.40 -7.88 -7.76
C ARG A 116 -9.89 -6.53 -7.31
N TRP A 117 -10.30 -5.45 -7.95
CA TRP A 117 -9.95 -4.10 -7.51
C TRP A 117 -11.16 -3.22 -7.77
N PHE A 118 -11.60 -2.45 -6.78
CA PHE A 118 -12.55 -1.38 -7.01
C PHE A 118 -11.79 -0.15 -7.44
N GLN A 119 -11.81 0.11 -8.74
CA GLN A 119 -11.31 1.35 -9.31
C GLN A 119 -12.44 2.36 -9.29
N TYR A 120 -12.23 3.51 -8.68
CA TYR A 120 -13.30 4.45 -8.43
C TYR A 120 -12.88 5.90 -8.70
N GLU A 121 -13.88 6.73 -8.97
CA GLU A 121 -13.79 8.17 -9.03
C GLU A 121 -14.68 8.74 -7.92
N ILE A 122 -14.16 9.73 -7.20
CA ILE A 122 -14.94 10.49 -6.22
C ILE A 122 -15.19 11.88 -6.75
N ARG A 123 -16.42 12.33 -6.62
CA ARG A 123 -16.89 13.64 -6.99
C ARG A 123 -17.42 14.37 -5.79
N GLY A 124 -17.12 15.65 -5.73
CA GLY A 124 -17.62 16.53 -4.70
C GLY A 124 -19.06 16.96 -4.92
N ARG A 125 -19.59 17.76 -3.99
CA ARG A 125 -20.96 18.30 -4.05
C ARG A 125 -21.20 19.24 -5.23
N ASP A 126 -20.13 19.75 -5.84
CA ASP A 126 -20.13 20.55 -7.06
C ASP A 126 -19.86 19.72 -8.32
N GLU A 127 -19.97 18.39 -8.22
CA GLU A 127 -19.73 17.39 -9.27
C GLU A 127 -18.30 17.36 -9.83
N LYS A 128 -17.39 18.17 -9.27
CA LYS A 128 -15.98 18.14 -9.66
C LYS A 128 -15.33 16.88 -9.13
N MET A 129 -14.47 16.28 -9.96
CA MET A 129 -13.66 15.13 -9.57
C MET A 129 -12.68 15.57 -8.48
N ILE A 130 -12.72 14.85 -7.36
CA ILE A 130 -11.80 15.01 -6.24
C ILE A 130 -10.59 14.13 -6.45
N MET A 131 -10.81 12.83 -6.63
CA MET A 131 -9.75 11.86 -6.86
C MET A 131 -10.21 10.69 -7.71
N ARG A 132 -9.22 9.94 -8.17
CA ARG A 132 -9.38 8.56 -8.63
C ARG A 132 -8.55 7.67 -7.72
N GLY A 133 -9.15 6.58 -7.24
CA GLY A 133 -8.50 5.63 -6.36
C GLY A 133 -8.67 4.21 -6.85
N ALA A 134 -7.92 3.29 -6.23
CA ALA A 134 -8.17 1.88 -6.42
C ALA A 134 -7.93 1.13 -5.12
N VAL A 135 -8.95 0.40 -4.66
CA VAL A 135 -8.86 -0.40 -3.43
C VAL A 135 -9.06 -1.88 -3.72
N PRO A 136 -8.28 -2.79 -3.11
CA PRO A 136 -8.48 -4.22 -3.24
C PRO A 136 -9.70 -4.69 -2.41
N PRO A 137 -10.30 -5.85 -2.74
CA PRO A 137 -11.32 -6.52 -1.93
C PRO A 137 -10.73 -6.90 -0.58
N ASN A 138 -11.62 -6.98 0.40
CA ASN A 138 -11.27 -7.25 1.78
C ASN A 138 -12.20 -8.32 2.35
N GLY A 139 -12.07 -9.54 1.83
CA GLY A 139 -12.95 -10.65 2.20
C GLY A 139 -12.79 -11.15 3.64
N GLU A 140 -11.78 -10.69 4.39
CA GLU A 140 -11.41 -11.27 5.70
C GLU A 140 -11.34 -10.25 6.86
N GLY A 141 -11.90 -9.05 6.69
CA GLY A 141 -12.09 -8.08 7.77
C GLY A 141 -10.86 -7.24 8.15
N ASN A 142 -9.83 -7.17 7.31
CA ASN A 142 -8.66 -6.32 7.54
C ASN A 142 -9.02 -4.85 7.26
N PRO A 143 -8.79 -3.87 8.14
CA PRO A 143 -9.30 -2.51 7.93
C PRO A 143 -8.56 -1.71 6.84
N TYR A 144 -8.09 -2.31 5.74
CA TYR A 144 -7.41 -1.58 4.67
C TYR A 144 -8.33 -0.53 4.04
N TYR A 145 -7.96 0.75 4.19
CA TYR A 145 -8.56 1.86 3.47
C TYR A 145 -7.59 2.35 2.40
N ASP A 146 -8.12 2.96 1.34
CA ASP A 146 -7.32 3.87 0.51
C ASP A 146 -6.66 4.93 1.40
N PRO A 147 -5.43 5.40 1.12
CA PRO A 147 -4.96 6.70 1.59
C PRO A 147 -6.12 7.71 1.57
N GLY A 148 -6.33 8.34 2.73
CA GLY A 148 -7.35 9.36 2.88
C GLY A 148 -7.16 10.45 1.84
N ALA A 149 -8.25 11.05 1.42
CA ALA A 149 -8.18 12.18 0.51
C ALA A 149 -9.21 13.22 0.91
N GLY A 150 -8.92 14.47 0.54
CA GLY A 150 -9.80 15.58 0.82
C GLY A 150 -9.83 16.62 -0.28
N MET A 151 -10.94 17.36 -0.33
CA MET A 151 -11.08 18.52 -1.21
C MET A 151 -11.41 19.75 -0.38
N THR A 152 -10.67 20.82 -0.64
CA THR A 152 -10.92 22.13 -0.04
C THR A 152 -11.95 22.91 -0.86
N TYR A 153 -12.90 23.50 -0.14
CA TYR A 153 -13.93 24.40 -0.63
C TYR A 153 -13.82 25.78 0.06
N PRO A 154 -14.46 26.83 -0.48
CA PRO A 154 -14.40 28.17 0.13
C PRO A 154 -14.93 28.25 1.58
N ASP A 155 -15.79 27.32 1.96
CA ASP A 155 -16.55 27.21 3.21
C ASP A 155 -16.15 25.98 4.06
N GLY A 156 -15.14 25.20 3.67
CA GLY A 156 -14.67 24.06 4.46
C GLY A 156 -13.85 23.03 3.67
N ILE A 157 -13.64 21.85 4.26
CA ILE A 157 -12.90 20.74 3.65
C ILE A 157 -13.69 19.45 3.86
N VAL A 158 -13.84 18.65 2.82
CA VAL A 158 -14.36 17.29 2.93
C VAL A 158 -13.20 16.30 2.96
N TRP A 159 -13.27 15.33 3.86
CA TRP A 159 -12.35 14.20 3.98
C TRP A 159 -13.10 12.91 3.75
N PHE A 160 -12.43 11.92 3.15
CA PHE A 160 -13.02 10.61 3.00
C PHE A 160 -11.95 9.51 2.89
N LYS A 161 -12.38 8.28 3.21
CA LYS A 161 -11.64 7.03 3.02
C LYS A 161 -12.61 6.00 2.45
N VAL A 162 -12.13 5.19 1.51
CA VAL A 162 -12.91 4.10 0.92
C VAL A 162 -12.22 2.79 1.20
N ARG A 163 -12.99 1.75 1.51
CA ARG A 163 -12.54 0.37 1.48
C ARG A 163 -13.58 -0.52 0.82
N MET A 164 -13.11 -1.61 0.23
CA MET A 164 -14.01 -2.74 -0.02
C MET A 164 -14.20 -3.52 1.28
N MET A 165 -15.33 -4.20 1.40
CA MET A 165 -15.61 -5.12 2.49
C MET A 165 -15.82 -6.50 1.87
N GLU A 166 -17.05 -6.99 1.87
CA GLU A 166 -17.43 -8.31 1.38
C GLU A 166 -18.29 -8.25 0.12
N ARG A 167 -18.34 -9.37 -0.61
CA ARG A 167 -19.28 -9.56 -1.70
C ARG A 167 -20.64 -10.00 -1.16
N VAL A 168 -21.70 -9.31 -1.55
CA VAL A 168 -23.08 -9.64 -1.19
C VAL A 168 -23.86 -9.94 -2.47
N GLY A 169 -23.88 -11.22 -2.86
CA GLY A 169 -24.48 -11.66 -4.12
C GLY A 169 -23.72 -11.11 -5.34
N ASP A 170 -24.39 -10.28 -6.15
CA ASP A 170 -23.80 -9.62 -7.31
C ASP A 170 -23.33 -8.18 -7.04
N ALA A 171 -23.60 -7.67 -5.84
CA ALA A 171 -23.14 -6.36 -5.37
C ALA A 171 -21.93 -6.50 -4.43
N GLU A 172 -21.17 -5.43 -4.29
CA GLU A 172 -20.12 -5.36 -3.29
C GLU A 172 -20.52 -4.44 -2.15
N LYS A 173 -20.24 -4.86 -0.93
CA LYS A 173 -20.32 -3.99 0.22
C LYS A 173 -19.06 -3.15 0.27
N ILE A 174 -19.21 -1.83 0.27
CA ILE A 174 -18.11 -0.88 0.43
C ILE A 174 -18.31 -0.09 1.72
N GLY A 175 -17.20 0.15 2.42
CA GLY A 175 -17.15 1.00 3.59
C GLY A 175 -16.63 2.37 3.19
N VAL A 176 -17.36 3.42 3.52
CA VAL A 176 -16.95 4.80 3.28
C VAL A 176 -16.97 5.55 4.60
N ARG A 177 -15.82 6.10 4.96
CA ARG A 177 -15.71 7.09 6.02
C ARG A 177 -15.66 8.44 5.35
N ALA A 178 -16.51 9.37 5.76
CA ALA A 178 -16.49 10.71 5.21
C ALA A 178 -16.91 11.74 6.25
N TRP A 179 -16.28 12.91 6.21
CA TRP A 179 -16.52 13.98 7.16
C TRP A 179 -16.29 15.35 6.53
N TRP A 180 -17.05 16.34 7.02
CA TRP A 180 -16.97 17.72 6.60
C TRP A 180 -16.49 18.61 7.73
N VAL A 181 -15.52 19.47 7.41
CA VAL A 181 -14.97 20.46 8.34
C VAL A 181 -15.31 21.86 7.81
N PRO A 182 -16.33 22.54 8.36
CA PRO A 182 -16.62 23.93 8.06
C PRO A 182 -15.39 24.83 8.27
N LYS A 183 -15.27 25.87 7.44
CA LYS A 183 -14.21 26.85 7.54
C LYS A 183 -14.28 27.59 8.88
N GLY A 184 -13.15 27.63 9.58
CA GLY A 184 -13.04 28.25 10.90
C GLY A 184 -13.36 27.30 12.05
N GLU A 185 -13.84 26.09 11.77
CA GLU A 185 -13.88 25.01 12.75
C GLU A 185 -12.49 24.37 12.88
N ASN A 186 -12.13 23.99 14.10
CA ASN A 186 -10.83 23.39 14.36
C ASN A 186 -10.77 22.00 13.70
N ARG A 187 -9.72 21.72 12.92
CA ARG A 187 -9.52 20.46 12.20
C ARG A 187 -9.10 19.33 13.15
N GLY A 188 -9.70 19.21 14.34
CA GLY A 188 -9.23 18.28 15.36
C GLY A 188 -9.06 16.87 14.80
N ASP A 189 -7.81 16.40 14.77
CA ASP A 189 -7.37 15.16 14.13
C ASP A 189 -8.16 13.93 14.64
N GLU A 190 -8.63 13.99 15.89
CA GLU A 190 -9.47 12.95 16.51
C GLU A 190 -10.78 12.66 15.74
N ARG A 191 -11.35 13.65 15.04
CA ARG A 191 -12.57 13.43 14.24
C ARG A 191 -12.30 12.80 12.87
N GLN A 192 -11.09 12.97 12.32
CA GLN A 192 -10.69 12.28 11.07
C GLN A 192 -10.48 10.78 11.31
N VAL A 193 -9.97 10.41 12.47
CA VAL A 193 -9.64 9.00 12.78
C VAL A 193 -10.88 8.22 13.21
N ASN A 194 -11.80 8.92 13.89
CA ASN A 194 -13.10 8.40 14.29
C ASN A 194 -14.23 8.76 13.30
N MET A 195 -13.90 9.02 12.02
CA MET A 195 -14.92 9.24 11.01
C MET A 195 -15.89 8.05 11.00
N PRO A 196 -17.22 8.30 11.11
CA PRO A 196 -18.18 7.23 11.11
C PRO A 196 -18.10 6.49 9.78
N GLU A 197 -17.94 5.18 9.87
CA GLU A 197 -18.01 4.33 8.70
C GLU A 197 -19.48 4.09 8.35
N GLN A 198 -19.82 4.39 7.10
CA GLN A 198 -21.09 4.07 6.50
C GLN A 198 -20.87 2.93 5.49
N GLU A 199 -21.74 1.93 5.55
CA GLU A 199 -21.68 0.77 4.66
C GLU A 199 -22.71 0.91 3.54
N PHE A 200 -22.28 0.64 2.31
CA PHE A 200 -23.15 0.72 1.15
C PHE A 200 -23.02 -0.54 0.31
N LEU A 201 -24.15 -1.01 -0.21
CA LEU A 201 -24.15 -1.97 -1.31
C LEU A 201 -23.95 -1.20 -2.61
N TYR A 202 -22.88 -1.53 -3.31
CA TYR A 202 -22.46 -0.91 -4.54
C TYR A 202 -22.63 -1.88 -5.72
N SER A 203 -23.41 -1.44 -6.70
CA SER A 203 -23.54 -2.11 -7.99
C SER A 203 -22.58 -1.48 -9.01
N PRO A 204 -21.80 -2.25 -9.77
CA PRO A 204 -20.84 -1.73 -10.72
C PRO A 204 -21.49 -0.79 -11.75
N GLY A 205 -20.88 0.38 -11.99
CA GLY A 205 -21.35 1.34 -12.99
C GLY A 205 -22.45 2.30 -12.50
N GLU A 206 -23.05 2.04 -11.33
CA GLU A 206 -23.93 2.99 -10.67
C GLU A 206 -23.12 4.08 -9.95
N GLU A 207 -23.73 5.25 -9.80
CA GLU A 207 -23.18 6.30 -8.95
C GLU A 207 -23.84 6.22 -7.58
N LEU A 208 -23.01 6.04 -6.56
CA LEU A 208 -23.43 6.00 -5.17
C LEU A 208 -23.28 7.40 -4.56
N LYS A 209 -24.34 7.88 -3.92
CA LYS A 209 -24.34 9.16 -3.20
C LYS A 209 -24.13 8.90 -1.72
N ILE A 210 -22.98 9.30 -1.20
CA ILE A 210 -22.60 9.18 0.20
C ILE A 210 -23.01 10.46 0.92
N PRO A 211 -24.00 10.42 1.83
CA PRO A 211 -24.35 11.60 2.61
C PRO A 211 -23.23 11.93 3.60
N VAL A 212 -22.84 13.20 3.61
CA VAL A 212 -21.87 13.77 4.54
C VAL A 212 -22.53 14.95 5.23
N GLU A 213 -22.70 14.84 6.55
CA GLU A 213 -23.37 15.86 7.35
C GLU A 213 -22.70 17.23 7.18
N GLY A 214 -23.50 18.26 6.91
CA GLY A 214 -23.02 19.63 6.68
C GLY A 214 -22.42 19.90 5.28
N TYR A 215 -22.10 18.87 4.50
CA TYR A 215 -21.51 19.02 3.17
C TYR A 215 -22.49 18.71 2.03
N GLY A 216 -23.39 17.75 2.21
CA GLY A 216 -24.26 17.24 1.15
C GLY A 216 -23.89 15.81 0.78
N ASN A 217 -23.65 15.54 -0.50
CA ASN A 217 -23.31 14.19 -0.96
C ASN A 217 -21.94 14.17 -1.66
N LEU A 218 -21.15 13.14 -1.37
CA LEU A 218 -20.05 12.71 -2.24
C LEU A 218 -20.59 11.71 -3.26
N GLY A 219 -20.23 11.88 -4.54
CA GLY A 219 -20.52 10.91 -5.58
C GLY A 219 -19.37 9.92 -5.69
N ILE A 220 -19.64 8.62 -5.59
CA ILE A 220 -18.66 7.56 -5.85
C ILE A 220 -19.14 6.75 -7.04
N LYS A 221 -18.30 6.63 -8.06
CA LYS A 221 -18.57 5.78 -9.23
C LYS A 221 -17.34 4.97 -9.57
N GLY A 222 -17.51 3.69 -9.80
CA GLY A 222 -16.38 2.82 -10.11
C GLY A 222 -16.77 1.52 -10.79
N GLN A 223 -15.76 0.67 -10.95
CA GLN A 223 -15.88 -0.65 -11.56
C GLN A 223 -14.94 -1.62 -10.87
N PHE A 224 -15.33 -2.90 -10.86
CA PHE A 224 -14.45 -3.96 -10.41
C PHE A 224 -13.62 -4.47 -11.57
N GLY A 225 -12.30 -4.28 -11.48
CA GLY A 225 -11.34 -4.81 -12.42
C GLY A 225 -10.69 -6.09 -11.91
N SER A 226 -10.38 -7.00 -12.83
CA SER A 226 -9.49 -8.15 -12.58
C SER A 226 -8.01 -7.84 -12.88
N THR A 227 -7.75 -6.68 -13.47
CA THR A 227 -6.43 -6.21 -13.88
C THR A 227 -5.89 -5.22 -12.85
N LEU A 228 -4.58 -5.33 -12.55
CA LEU A 228 -3.88 -4.42 -11.67
C LEU A 228 -4.02 -2.96 -12.17
N PRO A 229 -4.63 -2.06 -11.37
CA PRO A 229 -4.76 -0.64 -11.72
C PRO A 229 -3.40 0.02 -11.96
N GLU A 230 -3.36 1.04 -12.81
CA GLU A 230 -2.13 1.79 -13.09
C GLU A 230 -1.56 2.49 -11.84
N THR A 231 -2.41 2.92 -10.90
CA THR A 231 -2.01 3.46 -9.60
C THR A 231 -1.21 2.44 -8.80
N VAL A 232 -1.69 1.19 -8.75
CA VAL A 232 -0.98 0.07 -8.13
C VAL A 232 0.31 -0.24 -8.89
N ARG A 233 0.29 -0.25 -10.23
CA ARG A 233 1.50 -0.46 -11.05
C ARG A 233 2.58 0.61 -10.86
N ARG A 234 2.19 1.83 -10.49
CA ARG A 234 3.11 2.93 -10.12
C ARG A 234 3.65 2.79 -8.70
N GLY A 235 3.35 1.68 -8.03
CA GLY A 235 3.84 1.39 -6.70
C GLY A 235 3.07 2.10 -5.60
N MET A 236 1.92 2.74 -5.88
CA MET A 236 1.11 3.44 -4.86
C MET A 236 0.51 2.47 -3.81
N TYR A 237 0.56 1.16 -4.08
CA TYR A 237 0.09 0.09 -3.21
C TYR A 237 1.16 -1.04 -3.29
N PRO A 238 1.62 -1.67 -2.17
CA PRO A 238 2.41 -2.91 -2.25
C PRO A 238 1.79 -3.98 -3.20
N GLU A 239 2.60 -4.89 -3.75
CA GLU A 239 2.04 -6.09 -4.37
C GLU A 239 1.63 -7.13 -3.30
N TYR A 240 0.71 -8.04 -3.63
CA TYR A 240 0.34 -9.12 -2.71
C TYR A 240 1.57 -9.94 -2.29
N GLY A 241 1.83 -10.04 -0.99
CA GLY A 241 3.01 -10.76 -0.46
C GLY A 241 4.33 -10.02 -0.55
N LYS A 242 4.33 -8.78 -1.04
CA LYS A 242 5.49 -7.90 -1.00
C LYS A 242 5.33 -6.83 0.07
N PHE A 243 6.45 -6.51 0.70
CA PHE A 243 6.49 -5.45 1.69
C PHE A 243 6.65 -4.09 1.02
N ARG A 244 5.97 -3.09 1.56
CA ARG A 244 6.28 -1.67 1.35
C ARG A 244 6.47 -1.04 2.72
N ILE A 245 7.59 -0.36 2.90
CA ILE A 245 7.90 0.31 4.16
C ILE A 245 8.08 1.79 3.85
N ASP A 246 7.09 2.60 4.23
CA ASP A 246 7.24 4.05 4.21
C ASP A 246 7.69 4.52 5.60
N PRO A 247 8.78 5.29 5.71
CA PRO A 247 9.19 5.87 6.98
C PRO A 247 8.10 6.78 7.59
N PRO A 248 8.03 6.91 8.94
CA PRO A 248 8.95 6.38 9.94
C PRO A 248 8.96 4.86 10.03
N VAL A 249 10.08 4.28 10.42
CA VAL A 249 10.13 2.90 10.91
C VAL A 249 10.61 2.93 12.36
N LEU A 250 9.77 2.47 13.27
CA LEU A 250 10.06 2.42 14.70
C LEU A 250 9.97 0.98 15.17
N LEU A 251 11.03 0.46 15.77
CA LEU A 251 10.99 -0.83 16.45
C LEU A 251 11.12 -0.61 17.95
N VAL A 252 10.14 -1.07 18.74
CA VAL A 252 10.07 -0.83 20.18
C VAL A 252 10.14 -2.16 20.92
N HIS A 253 10.92 -2.22 22.00
CA HIS A 253 11.04 -3.35 22.91
C HIS A 253 11.18 -2.85 24.35
N ASP A 254 10.39 -3.37 25.29
CA ASP A 254 10.45 -3.01 26.71
C ASP A 254 10.56 -1.49 26.92
N LYS A 255 9.73 -0.72 26.18
CA LYS A 255 9.70 0.74 26.26
C LYS A 255 10.95 1.44 25.70
N GLU A 256 11.86 0.74 25.06
CA GLU A 256 13.02 1.32 24.39
C GLU A 256 12.82 1.28 22.87
N LEU A 257 13.15 2.39 22.19
CA LEU A 257 13.29 2.36 20.75
C LEU A 257 14.60 1.66 20.41
N LEU A 258 14.47 0.61 19.61
CA LEU A 258 15.53 -0.08 18.92
C LEU A 258 15.74 0.64 17.59
N GLY A 259 16.89 1.27 17.42
CA GLY A 259 17.26 2.10 16.28
C GLY A 259 17.13 3.61 16.51
N LYS A 260 17.86 4.40 15.72
CA LYS A 260 17.42 5.80 15.49
C LYS A 260 16.25 5.78 14.51
N TYR A 261 15.66 6.94 14.31
CA TYR A 261 14.62 7.18 13.31
C TYR A 261 15.24 7.27 11.90
N ILE A 262 14.58 6.66 10.90
CA ILE A 262 14.89 6.91 9.48
C ILE A 262 14.05 8.11 9.05
N SER A 263 14.64 9.31 9.08
CA SER A 263 14.04 10.55 8.56
C SER A 263 14.26 10.63 7.06
N GLY A 264 13.25 10.28 6.28
CA GLY A 264 13.34 10.38 4.83
C GLY A 264 12.01 10.06 4.19
N GLY A 265 11.19 11.10 3.98
CA GLY A 265 10.06 11.05 3.06
C GLY A 265 10.58 10.99 1.62
N GLY A 266 11.10 9.84 1.24
CA GLY A 266 11.36 9.47 -0.14
C GLY A 266 10.82 8.08 -0.29
N GLU A 267 9.94 7.86 -1.25
CA GLU A 267 9.41 6.55 -1.60
C GLU A 267 10.58 5.56 -1.72
N LEU A 268 10.84 4.78 -0.67
CA LEU A 268 11.70 3.61 -0.76
C LEU A 268 10.83 2.53 -1.43
N LEU A 269 10.69 2.69 -2.75
CA LEU A 269 10.18 1.69 -3.68
C LEU A 269 11.20 0.54 -3.77
N LEU A 270 11.35 -0.17 -2.66
CA LEU A 270 12.12 -1.39 -2.59
C LEU A 270 11.13 -2.50 -2.30
N GLU A 271 10.63 -3.09 -3.37
CA GLU A 271 9.80 -4.28 -3.30
C GLU A 271 10.68 -5.49 -2.99
N GLY A 272 10.46 -6.09 -1.83
CA GLY A 272 11.10 -7.33 -1.43
C GLY A 272 10.08 -8.32 -0.89
N SER A 273 10.37 -9.61 -1.05
CA SER A 273 9.63 -10.65 -0.33
C SER A 273 10.03 -10.70 1.15
N TYR A 274 11.05 -9.93 1.54
CA TYR A 274 11.40 -9.59 2.92
C TYR A 274 11.92 -8.15 2.99
N PHE A 275 11.81 -7.53 4.16
CA PHE A 275 12.59 -6.36 4.53
C PHE A 275 13.33 -6.64 5.84
N ALA A 276 14.42 -5.91 6.08
CA ALA A 276 15.20 -6.02 7.28
C ALA A 276 15.49 -4.64 7.85
N TYR A 277 15.35 -4.51 9.15
CA TYR A 277 15.63 -3.32 9.91
C TYR A 277 16.80 -3.59 10.85
N GLY A 278 17.89 -2.85 10.72
CA GLY A 278 19.10 -3.10 11.50
C GLY A 278 19.68 -1.86 12.18
N GLN A 279 20.35 -2.09 13.31
CA GLN A 279 21.20 -1.12 14.00
C GLN A 279 22.52 -1.77 14.43
N GLN A 280 23.63 -1.03 14.36
CA GLN A 280 24.99 -1.55 14.56
C GLN A 280 25.21 -2.35 15.86
N ASP A 281 24.61 -1.91 16.96
CA ASP A 281 24.73 -2.51 18.29
C ASP A 281 23.62 -3.53 18.61
N GLN A 282 22.59 -3.61 17.77
CA GLN A 282 21.41 -4.43 18.02
C GLN A 282 21.17 -5.48 16.96
N GLY A 283 22.00 -5.58 15.91
CA GLY A 283 21.82 -6.55 14.83
C GLY A 283 20.68 -6.18 13.88
N TRP A 284 20.11 -7.19 13.21
CA TRP A 284 19.12 -7.06 12.14
C TRP A 284 17.87 -7.86 12.44
N PHE A 285 16.72 -7.20 12.41
CA PHE A 285 15.40 -7.80 12.44
C PHE A 285 14.91 -7.98 11.01
N VAL A 286 14.78 -9.23 10.58
CA VAL A 286 14.30 -9.60 9.24
C VAL A 286 12.83 -9.98 9.34
N PHE A 287 12.02 -9.34 8.51
CA PHE A 287 10.58 -9.53 8.39
C PHE A 287 10.27 -10.11 7.01
N SER A 288 9.62 -11.26 6.96
CA SER A 288 9.37 -12.01 5.72
C SER A 288 7.91 -12.43 5.62
N SER A 289 7.37 -12.43 4.41
CA SER A 289 6.03 -12.93 4.09
C SER A 289 6.01 -14.45 3.95
N LYS A 290 7.18 -15.08 4.07
CA LYS A 290 7.39 -16.53 4.05
C LYS A 290 8.10 -17.00 5.32
N PRO A 291 7.80 -18.22 5.81
CA PRO A 291 8.47 -18.81 6.94
C PRO A 291 10.00 -18.82 6.76
N ILE A 292 10.72 -18.46 7.83
CA ILE A 292 12.17 -18.57 7.93
C ILE A 292 12.46 -19.53 9.08
N ALA A 293 13.46 -20.39 8.94
CA ALA A 293 13.84 -21.35 9.98
C ALA A 293 14.15 -20.65 11.31
N GLY A 294 13.46 -21.03 12.38
CA GLY A 294 13.62 -20.42 13.71
C GLY A 294 13.12 -18.98 13.82
N ALA A 295 12.32 -18.50 12.86
CA ALA A 295 11.58 -17.25 13.01
C ALA A 295 10.36 -17.44 13.89
N VAL A 296 9.94 -16.35 14.50
CA VAL A 296 8.67 -16.25 15.22
C VAL A 296 7.62 -15.62 14.32
N GLU A 297 6.36 -15.98 14.53
CA GLU A 297 5.25 -15.36 13.83
C GLU A 297 4.89 -14.03 14.51
N GLY A 298 4.68 -13.00 13.70
CA GLY A 298 4.22 -11.68 14.09
C GLY A 298 2.77 -11.44 13.68
N THR A 299 2.05 -10.71 14.52
CA THR A 299 0.69 -10.26 14.27
C THR A 299 0.73 -8.91 13.56
N LEU A 300 0.28 -8.88 12.31
CA LEU A 300 0.15 -7.66 11.52
C LEU A 300 -1.21 -7.00 11.77
N THR A 301 -1.20 -5.72 12.12
CA THR A 301 -2.37 -4.85 12.19
C THR A 301 -2.07 -3.56 11.42
N MET A 302 -2.58 -3.43 10.19
CA MET A 302 -2.31 -2.31 9.27
C MET A 302 -0.80 -2.03 9.04
N ASN A 303 -0.26 -1.06 9.77
CA ASN A 303 1.10 -0.54 9.73
C ASN A 303 1.93 -0.97 10.96
N GLN A 304 1.40 -1.90 11.76
CA GLN A 304 2.04 -2.38 12.98
C GLN A 304 2.28 -3.89 12.89
N VAL A 305 3.47 -4.35 13.29
CA VAL A 305 3.75 -5.77 13.52
C VAL A 305 4.13 -5.98 14.98
N GLU A 306 3.33 -6.76 15.70
CA GLU A 306 3.63 -7.20 17.07
C GLU A 306 4.19 -8.62 17.05
N PHE A 307 5.30 -8.87 17.75
CA PHE A 307 5.91 -10.21 17.79
C PHE A 307 6.65 -10.44 19.11
N THR A 308 6.86 -11.70 19.47
CA THR A 308 7.63 -12.09 20.67
C THR A 308 8.84 -12.90 20.26
N LEU A 309 10.03 -12.41 20.57
CA LEU A 309 11.31 -13.07 20.25
C LEU A 309 12.11 -13.23 21.54
N ASP A 310 12.65 -14.42 21.81
CA ASP A 310 13.42 -14.73 23.04
C ASP A 310 12.71 -14.32 24.35
N GLY A 311 11.38 -14.52 24.40
CA GLY A 311 10.55 -14.18 25.56
C GLY A 311 10.29 -12.68 25.75
N LYS A 312 10.71 -11.85 24.79
CA LYS A 312 10.59 -10.39 24.82
C LYS A 312 9.58 -9.92 23.77
N GLN A 313 8.73 -8.97 24.15
CA GLN A 313 7.74 -8.40 23.24
C GLN A 313 8.35 -7.24 22.44
N TYR A 314 8.04 -7.21 21.15
CA TYR A 314 8.45 -6.18 20.20
C TYR A 314 7.24 -5.63 19.45
N SER A 315 7.33 -4.37 19.05
CA SER A 315 6.35 -3.73 18.16
C SER A 315 7.07 -2.90 17.10
N LEU A 316 6.85 -3.24 15.84
CA LEU A 316 7.28 -2.43 14.70
C LEU A 316 6.12 -1.52 14.25
N PHE A 317 6.40 -0.25 13.98
CA PHE A 317 5.46 0.70 13.40
C PHE A 317 6.04 1.32 12.13
N THR A 318 5.20 1.49 11.12
CA THR A 318 5.53 2.16 9.86
C THR A 318 4.62 3.35 9.55
N GLY A 319 5.06 4.23 8.64
CA GLY A 319 4.28 5.37 8.16
C GLY A 319 3.07 5.01 7.29
N ASP A 320 3.03 3.79 6.77
CA ASP A 320 1.94 3.27 5.93
C ASP A 320 1.74 1.77 6.15
N PRO A 321 0.62 1.17 5.71
CA PRO A 321 0.41 -0.27 5.75
C PRO A 321 1.57 -1.07 5.12
N ILE A 322 2.01 -2.11 5.84
CA ILE A 322 3.27 -2.82 5.57
C ILE A 322 3.17 -3.83 4.40
N VAL A 323 2.02 -4.49 4.26
CA VAL A 323 1.77 -5.54 3.25
C VAL A 323 0.27 -5.69 3.00
N PHE A 324 -0.10 -6.23 1.84
CA PHE A 324 -1.48 -6.62 1.53
C PHE A 324 -1.85 -8.05 1.89
N GLY A 325 -3.10 -8.22 2.30
CA GLY A 325 -3.74 -9.52 2.48
C GLY A 325 -3.54 -10.10 3.87
N ARG A 326 -4.12 -11.29 4.12
CA ARG A 326 -3.78 -12.10 5.29
C ARG A 326 -2.47 -12.81 5.01
N ILE A 327 -1.39 -12.21 5.47
CA ILE A 327 -0.05 -12.77 5.33
C ILE A 327 0.56 -12.81 6.71
N ASN A 328 1.00 -14.01 7.09
CA ASN A 328 1.74 -14.20 8.32
C ASN A 328 3.10 -13.56 8.14
N ILE A 329 3.48 -12.69 9.06
CA ILE A 329 4.78 -12.06 9.06
C ILE A 329 5.71 -12.90 9.92
N TRP A 330 6.82 -13.34 9.34
CA TRP A 330 7.84 -14.11 10.04
C TRP A 330 8.99 -13.20 10.40
N VAL A 331 9.34 -13.16 11.67
CA VAL A 331 10.37 -12.27 12.21
C VAL A 331 11.51 -13.07 12.79
N LYS A 332 12.73 -12.73 12.42
CA LYS A 332 13.93 -13.32 13.01
C LYS A 332 15.02 -12.28 13.19
N HIS A 333 15.76 -12.43 14.28
CA HIS A 333 16.93 -11.61 14.58
C HIS A 333 18.22 -12.28 14.10
N TYR A 334 19.11 -11.47 13.56
CA TYR A 334 20.42 -11.87 13.07
C TYR A 334 21.48 -10.88 13.55
N ALA A 335 22.70 -11.37 13.78
CA ALA A 335 23.82 -10.49 14.15
C ALA A 335 24.26 -9.63 12.94
N SER A 336 24.29 -10.20 11.75
CA SER A 336 24.56 -9.53 10.47
C SER A 336 23.43 -9.78 9.48
N ILE A 337 23.15 -8.83 8.58
CA ILE A 337 22.20 -9.08 7.48
C ILE A 337 22.72 -10.17 6.54
N ARG A 338 24.04 -10.37 6.45
CA ARG A 338 24.63 -11.42 5.64
C ARG A 338 24.43 -12.81 6.21
N ASP A 339 24.14 -12.91 7.50
CA ASP A 339 23.72 -14.18 8.11
C ASP A 339 22.31 -14.57 7.65
N ALA A 340 21.47 -13.59 7.29
CA ALA A 340 20.14 -13.81 6.74
C ALA A 340 20.16 -13.97 5.21
N ASP A 341 20.81 -13.02 4.52
CA ASP A 341 20.97 -12.97 3.06
C ASP A 341 22.45 -12.73 2.71
N PRO A 342 23.22 -13.80 2.39
CA PRO A 342 24.63 -13.70 2.03
C PRO A 342 24.92 -12.83 0.79
N THR A 343 23.89 -12.56 -0.03
CA THR A 343 24.00 -11.69 -1.21
C THR A 343 23.75 -10.22 -0.87
N SER A 344 23.33 -9.93 0.36
CA SER A 344 23.10 -8.57 0.82
C SER A 344 24.38 -7.74 0.76
N LEU A 345 24.25 -6.56 0.13
CA LEU A 345 25.34 -5.61 -0.04
C LEU A 345 25.75 -4.92 1.28
N GLY A 346 24.99 -5.08 2.38
CA GLY A 346 25.02 -4.10 3.46
C GLY A 346 25.22 -4.61 4.89
N ASP A 347 26.46 -4.81 5.34
CA ASP A 347 26.81 -4.59 6.76
C ASP A 347 27.43 -3.21 7.00
N GLY A 348 27.72 -2.45 5.93
CA GLY A 348 28.55 -1.24 5.97
C GLY A 348 27.86 -0.05 6.61
N TRP A 349 27.79 -0.03 7.95
CA TRP A 349 27.35 1.10 8.76
C TRP A 349 28.16 2.36 8.41
N GLN A 350 27.49 3.42 7.96
CA GLN A 350 28.08 4.76 7.91
C GLN A 350 27.37 5.59 8.98
N GLY A 351 28.01 5.73 10.14
CA GLY A 351 27.43 6.41 11.30
C GLY A 351 26.46 5.55 12.14
N ASN A 352 25.91 6.15 13.20
CA ASN A 352 24.97 5.51 14.14
C ASN A 352 23.51 5.56 13.63
N GLU A 353 23.29 5.33 12.34
CA GLU A 353 21.95 5.39 11.74
C GLU A 353 21.38 3.98 11.50
N PRO A 354 20.10 3.75 11.81
CA PRO A 354 19.39 2.53 11.43
C PRO A 354 19.44 2.33 9.92
N ARG A 355 19.33 1.09 9.46
CA ARG A 355 19.25 0.78 8.04
C ARG A 355 18.06 -0.11 7.72
N LEU A 356 17.43 0.19 6.59
CA LEU A 356 16.52 -0.71 5.91
C LEU A 356 17.29 -1.44 4.81
N ALA A 357 17.09 -2.75 4.74
CA ALA A 357 17.51 -3.58 3.63
C ALA A 357 16.31 -4.36 3.10
N PHE A 358 16.35 -4.70 1.82
CA PHE A 358 15.30 -5.46 1.16
C PHE A 358 15.94 -6.55 0.32
N GLY A 359 15.20 -7.63 0.11
CA GLY A 359 15.64 -8.67 -0.80
C GLY A 359 14.54 -9.67 -1.12
N GLU A 360 14.96 -10.73 -1.80
CA GLU A 360 14.06 -11.80 -2.22
C GLU A 360 14.08 -12.93 -1.20
N ALA A 361 12.90 -13.51 -0.91
CA ALA A 361 12.78 -14.55 0.10
C ALA A 361 13.55 -15.83 -0.28
N LYS A 362 13.85 -16.02 -1.57
CA LYS A 362 14.72 -17.09 -2.05
C LYS A 362 16.18 -16.96 -1.59
N ASN A 363 16.60 -15.75 -1.21
CA ASN A 363 17.95 -15.47 -0.71
C ASN A 363 18.04 -15.68 0.80
N LEU A 364 16.89 -15.68 1.51
CA LEU A 364 16.86 -16.05 2.90
C LEU A 364 17.19 -17.53 3.05
N THR A 365 17.95 -17.87 4.08
CA THR A 365 18.23 -19.27 4.41
C THR A 365 16.91 -19.97 4.77
N ALA A 366 16.35 -20.70 3.80
CA ALA A 366 15.12 -21.45 3.99
C ALA A 366 15.34 -22.61 4.96
N GLU A 367 14.26 -23.04 5.62
CA GLU A 367 14.22 -24.29 6.36
C GLU A 367 14.45 -25.47 5.38
N LYS A 368 15.27 -26.43 5.78
CA LYS A 368 15.51 -27.66 5.01
C LYS A 368 14.35 -28.63 5.17
#